data_AF-W2QNU0-F1
#
_entry.id   AF-W2QNU0-F1
#
_cell.length_a   1.000
_cell.length_b   1.000
_cell.length_c   1.000
_cell.angle_alpha   90.00
_cell.angle_beta   90.00
_cell.angle_gamma   90.00
#
_symmetry.space_group_name_H-M   'P 1'
#
loop_
_entity.id
_entity.type
_entity.pdbx_description
1 polymer ?
#
loop_
_entity_poly.entity_id
_entity_poly.type
_entity_poly.pdbx_seq_one_letter_code
_entity_poly.pdbx_strand_id
1 'polypeptide(L)'
;MGKSARLGGFLLLVSALALGYTFWEELQSAREMLQLTYEHRSLSAERDALLKSVTVYRNGYSTGGVQMQLSADVLASRTGEGELAAYLSQFVTVEGLHESVAEEFEDADESKEKEYDVPGVMADRVFNGRGELLQSYADILSGDRLYLVAPGLHFVWPFVELGHRVTVTSKASPTKEPVIIESISESPRTFRLHNFFSGEEADKLIKRTLEIDDPSNKLQQSTVGANDSKNKKKKSKHRTSENAFDTVSETAIAIRKRVFDVLALGEFKEEMADGLQLLRYQQKQAYIAHEDYFPAGAAKDFNFDPHKGGSNRFATVFLYLSDVPHGGQTVFPLAEMPEGLPAEYQHPPNSAQDYEAAGAELFEPGSWEMDMVRKCSTKLASYPSKGGAVLFYSQKPNGELDPMSLHGGCPVLEGTKWGANLWVWNRRRHGLDSVDTSCTVTFSNPTSREVGLYWSGTLMTTLKANGGSIEYNSFTGHQWVIKDGEDILLEYLVDAEDGKKQSVTVPMAKEHAAAPSKASTDVKAKVKVDTSDKVETRDEL
;
A
#
# COMPACT_ATOMS: atom_id res chain seq x y z
N MET A 1 -41.75 59.22 -19.57
CA MET A 1 -40.66 59.19 -20.57
C MET A 1 -41.26 58.89 -21.94
N GLY A 2 -41.04 59.77 -22.93
CA GLY A 2 -41.65 59.65 -24.27
C GLY A 2 -41.19 58.40 -25.03
N LYS A 3 -41.95 58.01 -26.06
CA LYS A 3 -41.70 56.79 -26.87
C LYS A 3 -40.26 56.70 -27.41
N SER A 4 -39.60 57.83 -27.68
CA SER A 4 -38.19 57.88 -28.14
C SER A 4 -37.19 57.41 -27.06
N ALA A 5 -37.41 57.75 -25.79
CA ALA A 5 -36.54 57.37 -24.70
C ALA A 5 -36.62 55.86 -24.39
N ARG A 6 -37.81 55.25 -24.58
CA ARG A 6 -38.00 53.80 -24.48
C ARG A 6 -37.31 53.05 -25.61
N LEU A 7 -37.36 53.60 -26.84
CA LEU A 7 -36.69 53.01 -28.00
C LEU A 7 -35.16 53.07 -27.87
N GLY A 8 -34.62 54.21 -27.40
CA GLY A 8 -33.18 54.37 -27.15
C GLY A 8 -32.67 53.44 -26.04
N GLY A 9 -33.42 53.29 -24.95
CA GLY A 9 -33.06 52.34 -23.87
C GLY A 9 -33.10 50.88 -24.33
N PHE A 10 -34.06 50.52 -25.19
CA PHE A 10 -34.16 49.18 -25.76
C PHE A 10 -32.99 48.88 -26.72
N LEU A 11 -32.63 49.83 -27.58
CA LEU A 11 -31.46 49.69 -28.47
C LEU A 11 -30.16 49.57 -27.69
N LEU A 12 -29.98 50.32 -26.61
CA LEU A 12 -28.81 50.19 -25.72
C LEU A 12 -28.74 48.80 -25.06
N LEU A 13 -29.88 48.28 -24.59
CA LEU A 13 -29.94 46.94 -23.99
C LEU A 13 -29.60 45.84 -25.00
N VAL A 14 -30.16 45.94 -26.22
CA VAL A 14 -29.88 44.97 -27.29
C VAL A 14 -28.42 45.03 -27.72
N SER A 15 -27.84 46.23 -27.85
CA SER A 15 -26.41 46.38 -28.15
C SER A 15 -25.52 45.84 -27.02
N ALA A 16 -25.89 46.05 -25.75
CA ALA A 16 -25.16 45.49 -24.61
C ALA A 16 -25.25 43.96 -24.55
N LEU A 17 -26.43 43.38 -24.85
CA LEU A 17 -26.60 41.93 -24.94
C LEU A 17 -25.86 41.34 -26.14
N ALA A 18 -25.86 42.02 -27.29
CA ALA A 18 -25.10 41.60 -28.46
C ALA A 18 -23.59 41.62 -28.17
N LEU A 19 -23.07 42.68 -27.53
CA LEU A 19 -21.68 42.75 -27.09
C LEU A 19 -21.35 41.66 -26.05
N GLY A 20 -22.23 41.45 -25.08
CA GLY A 20 -22.09 40.39 -24.08
C GLY A 20 -22.08 38.99 -24.70
N TYR A 21 -22.85 38.76 -25.76
CA TYR A 21 -22.87 37.51 -26.52
C TYR A 21 -21.64 37.34 -27.41
N THR A 22 -21.23 38.38 -28.14
CA THR A 22 -20.05 38.31 -29.03
C THR A 22 -18.76 38.10 -28.25
N PHE A 23 -18.68 38.64 -27.02
CA PHE A 23 -17.51 38.54 -26.16
C PHE A 23 -17.72 37.57 -24.98
N TRP A 24 -18.75 36.71 -25.03
CA TRP A 24 -19.09 35.82 -23.90
C TRP A 24 -17.94 34.87 -23.54
N GLU A 25 -17.36 34.21 -24.54
CA GLU A 25 -16.21 33.30 -24.39
C GLU A 25 -14.97 34.04 -23.83
N GLU A 26 -14.69 35.25 -24.34
CA GLU A 26 -13.57 36.08 -23.86
C GLU A 26 -13.80 36.59 -22.42
N LEU A 27 -15.05 36.91 -22.05
CA LEU A 27 -15.44 37.28 -20.68
C LEU A 27 -15.34 36.09 -19.71
N GLN A 28 -15.72 34.88 -20.14
CA GLN A 28 -15.54 33.66 -19.34
C GLN A 28 -14.05 33.37 -19.15
N SER A 29 -13.25 33.41 -20.23
CA SER A 29 -11.80 33.20 -20.16
C SER A 29 -11.11 34.25 -19.30
N ALA A 30 -11.48 35.53 -19.41
CA ALA A 30 -10.93 36.60 -18.56
C ALA A 30 -11.34 36.45 -17.09
N ARG A 31 -12.57 36.02 -16.81
CA ARG A 31 -13.05 35.72 -15.46
C ARG A 31 -12.31 34.54 -14.86
N GLU A 32 -12.15 33.45 -15.60
CA GLU A 32 -11.36 32.28 -15.21
C GLU A 32 -9.91 32.68 -14.95
N MET A 33 -9.29 33.47 -15.84
CA MET A 33 -7.92 33.96 -15.65
C MET A 33 -7.79 34.86 -14.42
N LEU A 34 -8.75 35.77 -14.18
CA LEU A 34 -8.78 36.61 -12.97
C LEU A 34 -8.95 35.78 -11.70
N GLN A 35 -9.82 34.77 -11.75
CA GLN A 35 -10.06 33.88 -10.62
C GLN A 35 -8.85 32.99 -10.33
N LEU A 36 -8.24 32.40 -11.36
CA LEU A 36 -6.97 31.67 -11.27
C LEU A 36 -5.84 32.57 -10.75
N THR A 37 -5.77 33.82 -11.18
CA THR A 37 -4.77 34.78 -10.71
C THR A 37 -5.01 35.17 -9.25
N TYR A 38 -6.27 35.33 -8.84
CA TYR A 38 -6.65 35.63 -7.47
C TYR A 38 -6.37 34.44 -6.53
N GLU A 39 -6.79 33.24 -6.92
CA GLU A 39 -6.50 31.98 -6.21
C GLU A 39 -4.99 31.77 -6.11
N HIS A 40 -4.23 31.98 -7.19
CA HIS A 40 -2.77 31.90 -7.17
C HIS A 40 -2.14 32.93 -6.22
N ARG A 41 -2.63 34.19 -6.19
CA ARG A 41 -2.13 35.20 -5.24
C ARG A 41 -2.49 34.89 -3.79
N SER A 42 -3.70 34.38 -3.55
CA SER A 42 -4.16 33.97 -2.23
C SER A 42 -3.33 32.80 -1.70
N LEU A 43 -3.15 31.77 -2.53
CA LEU A 43 -2.30 30.62 -2.22
C LEU A 43 -0.84 31.03 -2.03
N SER A 44 -0.31 31.94 -2.85
CA SER A 44 1.05 32.48 -2.66
C SER A 44 1.19 33.26 -1.36
N ALA A 45 0.20 34.08 -0.98
CA ALA A 45 0.22 34.83 0.27
C ALA A 45 0.15 33.92 1.50
N GLU A 46 -0.60 32.81 1.43
CA GLU A 46 -0.61 31.77 2.47
C GLU A 46 0.68 30.94 2.49
N ARG A 47 1.27 30.68 1.31
CA ARG A 47 2.53 29.93 1.17
C ARG A 47 3.71 30.66 1.81
N ASP A 48 3.75 31.99 1.70
CA ASP A 48 4.83 32.83 2.21
C ASP A 48 4.57 33.37 3.63
N ALA A 49 3.49 32.94 4.28
CA ALA A 49 3.17 33.34 5.65
C ALA A 49 4.29 32.95 6.63
N LEU A 50 4.71 33.88 7.48
CA LEU A 50 5.74 33.65 8.51
C LEU A 50 5.32 32.61 9.55
N LEU A 51 4.01 32.50 9.80
CA LEU A 51 3.40 31.52 10.69
C LEU A 51 2.26 30.82 9.97
N LYS A 52 2.22 29.48 10.03
CA LYS A 52 1.13 28.65 9.52
C LYS A 52 0.54 27.82 10.65
N SER A 53 -0.78 27.94 10.86
CA SER A 53 -1.48 27.09 11.83
C SER A 53 -1.77 25.75 11.18
N VAL A 54 -1.41 24.63 11.81
CA VAL A 54 -1.64 23.28 11.28
C VAL A 54 -2.14 22.37 12.39
N THR A 55 -2.68 21.21 12.01
CA THR A 55 -2.89 20.11 12.95
C THR A 55 -2.14 18.87 12.49
N VAL A 56 -1.28 18.34 13.34
CA VAL A 56 -0.43 17.17 13.04
C VAL A 56 -1.07 15.93 13.65
N TYR A 57 -1.24 14.89 12.84
CA TYR A 57 -1.88 13.62 13.19
C TYR A 57 -0.91 12.46 12.99
N ARG A 58 -1.21 11.36 13.68
CA ARG A 58 -0.70 10.03 13.34
C ARG A 58 -1.19 9.60 11.97
N ASN A 59 -0.41 8.77 11.28
CA ASN A 59 -0.75 8.23 9.96
C ASN A 59 -2.19 7.69 9.93
N GLY A 60 -3.03 8.24 9.05
CA GLY A 60 -4.39 7.75 8.89
C GLY A 60 -5.36 7.94 10.06
N TYR A 61 -5.04 8.69 11.11
CA TYR A 61 -5.98 9.04 12.18
C TYR A 61 -6.59 10.42 11.96
N SER A 62 -7.85 10.62 12.36
CA SER A 62 -8.50 11.95 12.29
C SER A 62 -8.78 12.58 13.64
N THR A 63 -8.56 11.84 14.72
CA THR A 63 -8.68 12.27 16.11
C THR A 63 -7.30 12.27 16.77
N GLY A 64 -7.17 12.94 17.91
CA GLY A 64 -5.91 13.01 18.66
C GLY A 64 -4.79 13.83 18.01
N GLY A 65 -5.13 14.69 17.04
CA GLY A 65 -4.15 15.57 16.40
C GLY A 65 -3.70 16.73 17.30
N VAL A 66 -2.44 17.15 17.13
CA VAL A 66 -1.82 18.26 17.87
C VAL A 66 -1.86 19.52 17.02
N GLN A 67 -2.57 20.54 17.49
CA GLN A 67 -2.59 21.86 16.85
C GLN A 67 -1.31 22.62 17.20
N MET A 68 -0.67 23.23 16.21
CA MET A 68 0.53 24.04 16.41
C MET A 68 0.68 25.14 15.35
N GLN A 69 1.49 26.14 15.67
CA GLN A 69 1.92 27.15 14.71
C GLN A 69 3.36 26.87 14.29
N LEU A 70 3.55 26.66 12.99
CA LEU A 70 4.86 26.46 12.39
C LEU A 70 5.44 27.80 11.96
N SER A 71 6.70 28.05 12.30
CA SER A 71 7.43 29.27 11.91
C SER A 71 8.36 28.99 10.74
N ALA A 72 8.33 29.87 9.74
CA ALA A 72 9.25 29.85 8.61
C ALA A 72 10.71 29.87 9.08
N ASP A 73 11.05 30.68 10.09
CA ASP A 73 12.42 30.84 10.58
C ASP A 73 12.97 29.56 11.23
N VAL A 74 12.10 28.82 11.93
CA VAL A 74 12.48 27.55 12.61
C VAL A 74 12.69 26.43 11.59
N LEU A 75 11.94 26.44 10.49
CA LEU A 75 11.93 25.40 9.47
C LEU A 75 12.75 25.75 8.22
N ALA A 76 13.29 26.97 8.12
CA ALA A 76 14.07 27.43 6.98
C ALA A 76 15.32 26.57 6.72
N SER A 77 15.89 25.97 7.77
CA SER A 77 17.05 25.07 7.67
C SER A 77 16.68 23.60 7.45
N ARG A 78 15.38 23.26 7.41
CA ARG A 78 14.86 21.89 7.28
C ARG A 78 14.37 21.63 5.87
N THR A 79 15.33 21.52 4.95
CA THR A 79 15.06 21.34 3.52
C THR A 79 15.48 19.97 3.00
N GLY A 80 16.18 19.18 3.83
CA GLY A 80 16.55 17.81 3.51
C GLY A 80 15.35 16.87 3.56
N GLU A 81 15.45 15.78 2.79
CA GLU A 81 14.43 14.73 2.76
C GLU A 81 14.19 14.19 4.18
N GLY A 82 12.93 14.21 4.62
CA GLY A 82 12.49 13.74 5.93
C GLY A 82 12.80 14.64 7.13
N GLU A 83 13.56 15.74 6.97
CA GLU A 83 13.87 16.64 8.10
C GLU A 83 12.63 17.31 8.70
N LEU A 84 11.65 17.65 7.86
CA LEU A 84 10.36 18.19 8.30
C LEU A 84 9.59 17.14 9.13
N ALA A 85 9.52 15.90 8.66
CA ALA A 85 8.83 14.81 9.35
C ALA A 85 9.50 14.48 10.70
N ALA A 86 10.84 14.42 10.71
CA ALA A 86 11.64 14.22 11.91
C ALA A 86 11.40 15.32 12.96
N TYR A 87 11.31 16.58 12.53
CA TYR A 87 10.99 17.70 13.42
C TYR A 87 9.59 17.58 14.03
N LEU A 88 8.58 17.29 13.19
CA LEU A 88 7.19 17.18 13.65
C LEU A 88 6.97 15.96 14.57
N SER A 89 7.77 14.91 14.42
CA SER A 89 7.75 13.71 15.28
C SER A 89 8.12 14.00 16.74
N GLN A 90 8.72 15.15 17.04
CA GLN A 90 9.01 15.58 18.42
C GLN A 90 7.74 15.94 19.21
N PHE A 91 6.62 16.19 18.51
CA PHE A 91 5.38 16.69 19.10
C PHE A 91 4.21 15.71 18.98
N VAL A 92 4.31 14.74 18.09
CA VAL A 92 3.27 13.74 17.84
C VAL A 92 3.94 12.37 17.78
N THR A 93 3.49 11.45 18.63
CA THR A 93 3.93 10.05 18.62
C THR A 93 3.67 9.44 17.25
N VAL A 94 4.65 8.75 16.68
CA VAL A 94 4.50 8.03 15.40
C VAL A 94 4.55 6.53 15.65
N GLU A 95 3.56 5.80 15.14
CA GLU A 95 3.54 4.34 15.20
C GLU A 95 4.43 3.77 14.09
N GLY A 96 5.39 2.93 14.49
CA GLY A 96 6.31 2.25 13.59
C GLY A 96 5.98 0.77 13.40
N LEU A 97 6.86 0.08 12.68
CA LEU A 97 6.87 -1.38 12.64
C LEU A 97 7.33 -1.94 13.99
N HIS A 98 6.82 -3.09 14.41
CA HIS A 98 7.14 -3.68 15.71
C HIS A 98 8.66 -3.84 15.93
N GLU A 99 9.43 -4.24 14.90
CA GLU A 99 10.89 -4.38 15.02
C GLU A 99 11.62 -3.04 15.21
N SER A 100 10.98 -1.90 14.89
CA SER A 100 11.55 -0.56 15.13
C SER A 100 11.35 -0.04 16.56
N VAL A 101 10.66 -0.80 17.40
CA VAL A 101 10.39 -0.50 18.81
C VAL A 101 11.15 -1.54 19.62
N ALA A 102 12.36 -1.19 20.06
CA ALA A 102 13.28 -2.11 20.73
C ALA A 102 12.67 -2.83 21.93
N GLU A 103 13.18 -4.05 22.15
CA GLU A 103 13.04 -4.95 23.29
C GLU A 103 13.04 -4.24 24.67
N GLU A 104 11.89 -3.78 25.14
CA GLU A 104 11.63 -3.62 26.57
C GLU A 104 10.23 -4.18 26.85
N PHE A 105 10.11 -5.02 27.88
CA PHE A 105 8.95 -5.79 28.33
C PHE A 105 8.79 -7.23 27.79
N GLU A 106 9.77 -8.09 28.07
CA GLU A 106 9.50 -9.49 28.37
C GLU A 106 8.82 -9.61 29.74
N ASP A 107 7.48 -9.70 29.74
CA ASP A 107 6.65 -10.51 30.64
C ASP A 107 5.21 -9.97 30.63
N ALA A 108 4.28 -10.65 29.94
CA ALA A 108 2.88 -10.77 30.39
C ALA A 108 2.02 -11.59 29.40
N ASP A 109 1.53 -12.73 29.88
CA ASP A 109 0.18 -13.32 29.73
C ASP A 109 -0.66 -12.96 28.47
N GLU A 110 -0.92 -13.97 27.63
CA GLU A 110 -1.60 -13.93 26.32
C GLU A 110 -3.13 -13.72 26.37
N SER A 111 -3.70 -13.09 27.40
CA SER A 111 -5.16 -13.11 27.59
C SER A 111 -5.86 -11.76 27.79
N LYS A 112 -5.22 -10.63 27.46
CA LYS A 112 -5.89 -9.32 27.42
C LYS A 112 -5.48 -8.52 26.19
N GLU A 113 -6.44 -7.87 25.56
CA GLU A 113 -6.21 -6.81 24.56
C GLU A 113 -5.23 -5.80 25.17
N LYS A 114 -3.96 -5.88 24.78
CA LYS A 114 -2.93 -4.93 25.19
C LYS A 114 -3.07 -3.74 24.26
N GLU A 115 -3.54 -2.63 24.80
CA GLU A 115 -3.22 -1.31 24.25
C GLU A 115 -1.70 -1.17 24.40
N TYR A 116 -0.95 -1.51 23.34
CA TYR A 116 0.50 -1.44 23.35
C TYR A 116 0.90 0.02 23.51
N ASP A 117 1.58 0.35 24.61
CA ASP A 117 2.22 1.65 24.77
C ASP A 117 3.43 1.65 23.84
N VAL A 118 3.26 2.14 22.60
CA VAL A 118 4.28 2.07 21.55
C VAL A 118 5.22 3.27 21.70
N PRO A 119 6.51 3.10 22.09
CA PRO A 119 7.51 4.14 21.94
C PRO A 119 7.49 4.71 20.52
N GLY A 120 7.26 6.02 20.40
CA GLY A 120 7.14 6.68 19.11
C GLY A 120 8.43 6.55 18.29
N VAL A 121 8.30 6.16 17.03
CA VAL A 121 9.43 6.24 16.08
C VAL A 121 9.53 7.63 15.46
N MET A 122 10.62 7.91 14.77
CA MET A 122 10.75 9.13 13.98
C MET A 122 10.15 8.91 12.59
N ALA A 123 9.21 9.75 12.17
CA ALA A 123 8.70 9.72 10.82
C ALA A 123 9.75 10.19 9.81
N ASP A 124 9.79 9.54 8.65
CA ASP A 124 10.63 9.94 7.50
C ASP A 124 9.85 10.78 6.48
N ARG A 125 8.52 10.76 6.53
CA ARG A 125 7.65 11.46 5.59
C ARG A 125 6.47 12.10 6.30
N VAL A 126 6.00 13.19 5.71
CA VAL A 126 4.77 13.88 6.14
C VAL A 126 3.91 14.19 4.92
N PHE A 127 2.63 13.88 5.01
CA PHE A 127 1.64 14.14 3.96
C PHE A 127 0.61 15.14 4.44
N ASN A 128 0.05 15.95 3.54
CA ASN A 128 -1.13 16.75 3.89
C ASN A 128 -2.43 15.96 3.71
N GLY A 129 -3.56 16.56 4.06
CA GLY A 129 -4.90 16.00 3.87
C GLY A 129 -5.33 15.79 2.41
N ARG A 130 -4.50 16.21 1.44
CA ARG A 130 -4.70 15.95 0.01
C ARG A 130 -3.82 14.78 -0.50
N GLY A 131 -3.11 14.09 0.39
CA GLY A 131 -2.22 12.97 0.04
C GLY A 131 -0.94 13.42 -0.66
N GLU A 132 -0.58 14.71 -0.55
CA GLU A 132 0.64 15.26 -1.13
C GLU A 132 1.78 15.13 -0.12
N LEU A 133 2.91 14.57 -0.56
CA LEU A 133 4.14 14.52 0.21
C LEU A 133 4.72 15.92 0.36
N LEU A 134 4.98 16.35 1.60
CA LEU A 134 5.57 17.65 1.90
C LEU A 134 7.04 17.47 2.26
N GLN A 135 7.91 18.25 1.62
CA GLN A 135 9.35 18.19 1.87
C GLN A 135 9.82 19.38 2.71
N SER A 136 9.13 20.52 2.62
CA SER A 136 9.58 21.77 3.22
C SER A 136 8.42 22.62 3.76
N TYR A 137 8.75 23.65 4.54
CA TYR A 137 7.78 24.64 5.01
C TYR A 137 7.00 25.31 3.88
N ALA A 138 7.61 25.47 2.71
CA ALA A 138 6.98 26.08 1.55
C ALA A 138 5.85 25.21 0.99
N ASP A 139 5.78 23.92 1.31
CA ASP A 139 4.74 23.02 0.80
C ASP A 139 3.49 23.01 1.70
N ILE A 140 3.61 23.54 2.92
CA ILE A 140 2.54 23.61 3.92
C ILE A 140 1.66 24.82 3.66
N LEU A 141 0.34 24.67 3.82
CA LEU A 141 -0.63 25.77 3.89
C LEU A 141 -1.20 25.89 5.31
N SER A 142 -1.61 27.11 5.68
CA SER A 142 -2.31 27.30 6.95
C SER A 142 -3.67 26.60 6.92
N GLY A 143 -4.00 25.87 7.97
CA GLY A 143 -5.17 25.00 8.06
C GLY A 143 -4.89 23.54 7.68
N ASP A 144 -3.69 23.22 7.18
CA ASP A 144 -3.39 21.86 6.75
C ASP A 144 -3.48 20.85 7.91
N ARG A 145 -4.03 19.68 7.57
CA ARG A 145 -3.93 18.45 8.37
C ARG A 145 -2.70 17.69 7.88
N LEU A 146 -1.71 17.52 8.75
CA LEU A 146 -0.44 16.86 8.43
C LEU A 146 -0.42 15.45 9.03
N TYR A 147 0.06 14.47 8.28
CA TYR A 147 0.09 13.06 8.69
C TYR A 147 1.52 12.54 8.65
N LEU A 148 2.04 12.16 9.81
CA LEU A 148 3.39 11.61 9.95
C LEU A 148 3.38 10.12 9.62
N VAL A 149 4.29 9.71 8.74
CA VAL A 149 4.42 8.31 8.27
C VAL A 149 5.82 7.81 8.64
N ALA A 150 5.86 6.67 9.33
CA ALA A 150 7.11 6.05 9.73
C ALA A 150 7.84 5.37 8.55
N PRO A 151 9.16 5.16 8.67
CA PRO A 151 9.90 4.31 7.75
C PRO A 151 9.27 2.94 7.54
N GLY A 152 9.19 2.52 6.28
CA GLY A 152 8.68 1.20 5.92
C GLY A 152 7.16 1.03 5.94
N LEU A 153 6.40 2.06 6.35
CA LEU A 153 4.93 2.13 6.26
C LEU A 153 4.49 3.03 5.09
N HIS A 154 3.21 2.96 4.71
CA HIS A 154 2.64 3.83 3.66
C HIS A 154 1.65 4.83 4.25
N PHE A 155 1.47 5.95 3.58
CA PHE A 155 0.37 6.86 3.88
C PHE A 155 -0.96 6.11 3.75
N VAL A 156 -1.80 6.23 4.77
CA VAL A 156 -3.16 5.69 4.75
C VAL A 156 -4.12 6.86 4.81
N TRP A 157 -5.08 6.91 3.88
CA TRP A 157 -6.11 7.94 3.92
C TRP A 157 -6.82 7.94 5.28
N PRO A 158 -6.99 9.10 5.92
CA PRO A 158 -7.74 9.20 7.17
C PRO A 158 -9.24 9.19 6.88
N PHE A 159 -10.03 8.60 7.78
CA PHE A 159 -11.48 8.84 7.79
C PHE A 159 -11.73 10.17 8.53
N VAL A 160 -11.93 11.28 7.81
CA VAL A 160 -12.13 12.60 8.43
C VAL A 160 -13.53 12.72 9.00
N GLU A 161 -14.52 12.48 8.15
CA GLU A 161 -15.93 12.41 8.48
C GLU A 161 -16.66 11.70 7.34
N LEU A 162 -17.89 11.25 7.58
CA LEU A 162 -18.71 10.63 6.55
C LEU A 162 -18.92 11.58 5.37
N GLY A 163 -18.66 11.11 4.15
CA GLY A 163 -18.82 11.92 2.93
C GLY A 163 -17.70 12.95 2.69
N HIS A 164 -16.66 12.99 3.53
CA HIS A 164 -15.48 13.79 3.25
C HIS A 164 -14.87 13.40 1.90
N ARG A 165 -14.54 14.39 1.06
CA ARG A 165 -14.02 14.18 -0.30
C ARG A 165 -12.65 14.80 -0.49
N VAL A 166 -11.75 14.01 -1.07
CA VAL A 166 -10.44 14.46 -1.53
C VAL A 166 -10.32 14.18 -3.03
N THR A 167 -9.68 15.09 -3.75
CA THR A 167 -9.46 14.96 -5.18
C THR A 167 -8.00 14.62 -5.46
N VAL A 168 -7.77 13.58 -6.27
CA VAL A 168 -6.44 13.14 -6.70
C VAL A 168 -6.36 13.15 -8.22
N THR A 169 -5.37 13.89 -8.73
CA THR A 169 -5.04 13.86 -10.16
C THR A 169 -4.02 12.78 -10.43
N SER A 170 -4.44 11.73 -11.14
CA SER A 170 -3.56 10.65 -11.58
C SER A 170 -2.53 11.16 -12.59
N LYS A 171 -1.26 11.12 -12.23
CA LYS A 171 -0.13 11.54 -13.08
C LYS A 171 0.32 10.40 -13.98
N ALA A 172 0.35 9.17 -13.45
CA ALA A 172 0.83 8.00 -14.16
C ALA A 172 -0.19 7.46 -15.19
N SER A 173 -1.48 7.65 -14.94
CA SER A 173 -2.56 7.30 -15.87
C SER A 173 -3.73 8.29 -15.77
N PRO A 174 -3.62 9.47 -16.40
CA PRO A 174 -4.63 10.51 -16.30
C PRO A 174 -6.00 10.08 -16.79
N THR A 175 -7.03 10.58 -16.12
CA THR A 175 -8.45 10.45 -16.46
C THR A 175 -8.98 11.79 -16.99
N LYS A 176 -10.18 11.81 -17.58
CA LYS A 176 -10.82 13.07 -18.03
C LYS A 176 -11.10 14.02 -16.87
N GLU A 177 -11.51 13.45 -15.74
CA GLU A 177 -11.77 14.16 -14.49
C GLU A 177 -10.90 13.56 -13.40
N PRO A 178 -10.43 14.35 -12.43
CA PRO A 178 -9.71 13.83 -11.26
C PRO A 178 -10.50 12.76 -10.52
N VAL A 179 -9.78 11.83 -9.88
CA VAL A 179 -10.38 10.80 -9.03
C VAL A 179 -10.85 11.46 -7.73
N ILE A 180 -12.06 11.14 -7.28
CA ILE A 180 -12.58 11.62 -6.00
C ILE A 180 -12.63 10.44 -5.04
N ILE A 181 -11.97 10.59 -3.90
CA ILE A 181 -11.97 9.64 -2.78
C ILE A 181 -12.98 10.16 -1.76
N GLU A 182 -14.02 9.39 -1.48
CA GLU A 182 -15.08 9.76 -0.54
C GLU A 182 -15.13 8.79 0.64
N SER A 183 -15.05 9.32 1.87
CA SER A 183 -15.07 8.54 3.11
C SER A 183 -16.42 7.88 3.39
N ILE A 184 -16.42 6.57 3.64
CA ILE A 184 -17.63 5.79 3.95
C ILE A 184 -17.61 5.25 5.39
N SER A 185 -16.55 4.53 5.79
CA SER A 185 -16.42 4.03 7.16
C SER A 185 -14.96 4.11 7.64
N GLU A 186 -14.79 4.26 8.95
CA GLU A 186 -13.48 4.21 9.62
C GLU A 186 -13.03 2.76 9.89
N SER A 187 -13.97 1.86 10.20
CA SER A 187 -13.69 0.45 10.54
C SER A 187 -14.74 -0.51 9.93
N PRO A 188 -14.37 -1.31 8.91
CA PRO A 188 -13.12 -1.18 8.17
C PRO A 188 -13.02 0.16 7.50
N ARG A 189 -11.78 0.57 7.27
CA ARG A 189 -11.51 1.79 6.55
C ARG A 189 -11.89 1.64 5.09
N THR A 190 -12.97 2.32 4.69
CA THR A 190 -13.58 2.16 3.37
C THR A 190 -13.87 3.51 2.74
N PHE A 191 -13.59 3.60 1.44
CA PHE A 191 -13.81 4.78 0.62
C PHE A 191 -14.50 4.39 -0.68
N ARG A 192 -15.37 5.27 -1.16
CA ARG A 192 -15.88 5.20 -2.53
C ARG A 192 -14.93 5.99 -3.44
N LEU A 193 -14.57 5.39 -4.58
CA LEU A 193 -13.81 6.07 -5.61
C LEU A 193 -14.73 6.44 -6.76
N HIS A 194 -14.84 7.74 -7.03
CA HIS A 194 -15.51 8.27 -8.22
C HIS A 194 -14.48 8.63 -9.27
N ASN A 195 -14.87 8.52 -10.54
CA ASN A 195 -14.00 8.83 -11.69
C ASN A 195 -12.69 8.01 -11.73
N PHE A 196 -12.59 6.94 -10.94
CA PHE A 196 -11.41 6.08 -10.92
C PHE A 196 -11.23 5.33 -12.23
N PHE A 197 -12.32 4.93 -12.89
CA PHE A 197 -12.31 4.40 -14.25
C PHE A 197 -13.65 4.73 -14.91
N SER A 198 -13.63 4.78 -16.24
CA SER A 198 -14.79 5.11 -17.05
C SER A 198 -15.63 3.89 -17.39
N GLY A 199 -16.89 4.12 -17.77
CA GLY A 199 -17.74 3.07 -18.35
C GLY A 199 -17.15 2.44 -19.63
N GLU A 200 -16.35 3.19 -20.39
CA GLU A 200 -15.64 2.68 -21.57
C GLU A 200 -14.50 1.72 -21.19
N GLU A 201 -13.70 2.05 -20.17
CA GLU A 201 -12.71 1.13 -19.61
C GLU A 201 -13.39 -0.12 -19.05
N ALA A 202 -14.55 0.02 -18.42
CA ALA A 202 -15.34 -1.11 -17.94
C ALA A 202 -15.72 -2.08 -19.07
N ASP A 203 -16.23 -1.55 -20.19
CA ASP A 203 -16.60 -2.36 -21.36
C ASP A 203 -15.40 -3.05 -22.00
N LYS A 204 -14.25 -2.37 -22.07
CA LYS A 204 -12.98 -2.95 -22.55
C LYS A 204 -12.54 -4.13 -21.68
N LEU A 205 -12.64 -4.01 -20.35
CA LEU A 205 -12.28 -5.09 -19.43
C LEU A 205 -13.26 -6.27 -19.49
N ILE A 206 -14.57 -6.03 -19.63
CA ILE A 206 -15.56 -7.11 -19.83
C ILE A 206 -15.25 -7.87 -21.12
N LYS A 207 -15.03 -7.14 -22.23
CA LYS A 207 -14.64 -7.73 -23.50
C LYS A 207 -13.36 -8.54 -23.38
N ARG A 208 -12.33 -7.97 -22.73
CA ARG A 208 -11.06 -8.65 -22.48
C ARG A 208 -11.23 -9.95 -21.70
N THR A 209 -12.12 -9.98 -20.70
CA THR A 209 -12.41 -11.20 -19.93
C THR A 209 -12.87 -12.37 -20.82
N LEU A 210 -13.63 -12.07 -21.87
CA LEU A 210 -14.15 -13.06 -22.82
C LEU A 210 -13.12 -13.48 -23.89
N GLU A 211 -12.10 -12.66 -24.12
CA GLU A 211 -11.07 -12.87 -25.14
C GLU A 211 -9.82 -13.60 -24.63
N ILE A 212 -9.58 -13.62 -23.30
CA ILE A 212 -8.44 -14.35 -22.74
C ILE A 212 -8.68 -15.86 -22.95
N ASP A 213 -7.83 -16.48 -23.75
CA ASP A 213 -7.88 -17.89 -24.13
C ASP A 213 -6.77 -18.75 -23.48
N ASP A 214 -5.73 -18.11 -22.95
CA ASP A 214 -4.63 -18.77 -22.24
C ASP A 214 -5.15 -19.62 -21.05
N PRO A 215 -4.78 -20.91 -20.94
CA PRO A 215 -5.28 -21.80 -19.90
C PRO A 215 -4.98 -21.40 -18.46
N SER A 216 -3.99 -20.54 -18.19
CA SER A 216 -3.68 -20.08 -16.84
C SER A 216 -4.50 -18.86 -16.42
N ASN A 217 -4.88 -18.01 -17.38
CA ASN A 217 -5.48 -16.72 -17.13
C ASN A 217 -6.92 -16.55 -17.63
N LYS A 218 -7.43 -17.45 -18.49
CA LYS A 218 -8.80 -17.40 -19.02
C LYS A 218 -9.85 -17.57 -17.93
N LEU A 219 -11.07 -17.13 -18.25
CA LEU A 219 -12.22 -17.25 -17.36
C LEU A 219 -12.47 -18.71 -16.95
N GLN A 220 -12.32 -18.99 -15.66
CA GLN A 220 -12.50 -20.31 -15.07
C GLN A 220 -13.20 -20.21 -13.72
N GLN A 221 -13.86 -21.29 -13.29
CA GLN A 221 -14.42 -21.37 -11.95
C GLN A 221 -13.32 -21.15 -10.89
N SER A 222 -13.55 -20.24 -9.96
CA SER A 222 -12.54 -19.82 -8.99
C SER A 222 -12.19 -20.90 -7.95
N THR A 223 -10.95 -20.87 -7.46
CA THR A 223 -10.43 -21.71 -6.38
C THR A 223 -10.06 -20.87 -5.16
N VAL A 224 -9.96 -21.50 -3.98
CA VAL A 224 -9.50 -20.88 -2.73
C VAL A 224 -8.19 -21.55 -2.26
N GLY A 225 -7.21 -20.75 -1.84
CA GLY A 225 -5.96 -21.22 -1.21
C GLY A 225 -4.77 -21.52 -2.14
N ALA A 226 -3.57 -21.64 -1.53
CA ALA A 226 -2.35 -22.12 -2.17
C ALA A 226 -2.49 -23.59 -2.60
N ASN A 227 -1.82 -23.98 -3.69
CA ASN A 227 -1.87 -25.35 -4.20
C ASN A 227 -1.46 -26.36 -3.11
N ASP A 228 -2.31 -27.34 -2.82
CA ASP A 228 -1.90 -28.53 -2.07
C ASP A 228 -0.71 -29.19 -2.82
N SER A 229 0.18 -29.85 -2.06
CA SER A 229 1.33 -30.68 -2.45
C SER A 229 1.12 -31.66 -3.64
N LYS A 230 -0.12 -31.78 -4.14
CA LYS A 230 -0.55 -32.63 -5.26
C LYS A 230 -1.10 -31.86 -6.47
N ASN A 231 -0.94 -30.53 -6.52
CA ASN A 231 -1.27 -29.69 -7.69
C ASN A 231 -2.73 -29.81 -8.19
N LYS A 232 -3.69 -30.15 -7.31
CA LYS A 232 -5.12 -30.25 -7.66
C LYS A 232 -5.89 -29.02 -7.19
N LYS A 233 -6.30 -28.17 -8.15
CA LYS A 233 -7.29 -27.10 -7.98
C LYS A 233 -8.61 -27.66 -7.40
N LYS A 234 -8.88 -27.50 -6.09
CA LYS A 234 -10.19 -27.82 -5.50
C LYS A 234 -11.18 -26.71 -5.86
N LYS A 235 -12.25 -27.06 -6.59
CA LYS A 235 -13.40 -26.17 -6.83
C LYS A 235 -13.99 -25.75 -5.49
N SER A 236 -14.14 -24.45 -5.26
CA SER A 236 -14.74 -23.96 -4.01
C SER A 236 -16.25 -24.12 -4.03
N LYS A 237 -16.82 -24.58 -2.92
CA LYS A 237 -18.28 -24.55 -2.70
C LYS A 237 -18.77 -23.18 -2.24
N HIS A 238 -17.86 -22.29 -1.83
CA HIS A 238 -18.16 -21.01 -1.18
C HIS A 238 -17.62 -19.79 -1.94
N ARG A 239 -16.87 -20.04 -3.02
CA ARG A 239 -16.53 -19.08 -4.08
C ARG A 239 -17.01 -19.65 -5.40
N THR A 240 -18.18 -19.22 -5.83
CA THR A 240 -18.86 -19.80 -7.00
C THR A 240 -18.68 -18.96 -8.26
N SER A 241 -17.94 -17.85 -8.18
CA SER A 241 -17.61 -16.98 -9.32
C SER A 241 -16.72 -17.66 -10.37
N GLU A 242 -16.68 -17.03 -11.53
CA GLU A 242 -15.62 -17.26 -12.52
C GLU A 242 -14.62 -16.10 -12.48
N ASN A 243 -13.32 -16.40 -12.65
CA ASN A 243 -12.28 -15.38 -12.69
C ASN A 243 -11.29 -15.58 -13.84
N ALA A 244 -10.72 -14.48 -14.29
CA ALA A 244 -9.59 -14.37 -15.20
C ALA A 244 -8.55 -13.41 -14.61
N PHE A 245 -7.34 -13.38 -15.16
CA PHE A 245 -6.33 -12.40 -14.79
C PHE A 245 -5.83 -11.67 -16.03
N ASP A 246 -5.76 -10.34 -15.93
CA ASP A 246 -5.20 -9.49 -16.99
C ASP A 246 -4.02 -8.68 -16.46
N THR A 247 -2.84 -9.01 -16.95
CA THR A 247 -1.58 -8.35 -16.62
C THR A 247 -1.04 -7.50 -17.77
N VAL A 248 -1.64 -7.59 -18.97
CA VAL A 248 -1.00 -7.12 -20.21
C VAL A 248 -1.80 -6.09 -20.97
N SER A 249 -3.13 -6.02 -20.80
CA SER A 249 -3.89 -5.02 -21.56
C SER A 249 -3.56 -3.60 -21.10
N GLU A 250 -3.58 -2.65 -22.05
CA GLU A 250 -3.35 -1.24 -21.76
C GLU A 250 -4.32 -0.70 -20.69
N THR A 251 -5.58 -1.16 -20.72
CA THR A 251 -6.60 -0.77 -19.74
C THR A 251 -6.27 -1.30 -18.34
N ALA A 252 -5.85 -2.57 -18.22
CA ALA A 252 -5.44 -3.12 -16.93
C ALA A 252 -4.19 -2.41 -16.38
N ILE A 253 -3.18 -2.17 -17.22
CA ILE A 253 -1.96 -1.45 -16.82
C ILE A 253 -2.28 -0.01 -16.39
N ALA A 254 -3.15 0.70 -17.13
CA ALA A 254 -3.59 2.05 -16.80
C ALA A 254 -4.24 2.12 -15.41
N ILE A 255 -5.17 1.21 -15.12
CA ILE A 255 -5.85 1.11 -13.82
C ILE A 255 -4.86 0.81 -12.68
N ARG A 256 -3.91 -0.11 -12.89
CA ARG A 256 -2.87 -0.43 -11.89
C ARG A 256 -1.89 0.71 -11.64
N LYS A 257 -1.59 1.55 -12.64
CA LYS A 257 -0.81 2.77 -12.45
C LYS A 257 -1.59 3.81 -11.65
N ARG A 258 -2.86 3.99 -11.99
CA ARG A 258 -3.76 4.98 -11.35
C ARG A 258 -3.94 4.74 -9.85
N VAL A 259 -3.98 3.49 -9.40
CA VAL A 259 -4.13 3.19 -7.97
C VAL A 259 -2.91 3.61 -7.15
N PHE A 260 -1.71 3.69 -7.74
CA PHE A 260 -0.51 4.18 -7.02
C PHE A 260 -0.62 5.66 -6.70
N ASP A 261 -1.15 6.46 -7.64
CA ASP A 261 -1.45 7.87 -7.40
C ASP A 261 -2.53 8.02 -6.31
N VAL A 262 -3.62 7.22 -6.40
CA VAL A 262 -4.70 7.21 -5.39
C VAL A 262 -4.20 6.84 -4.00
N LEU A 263 -3.25 5.91 -3.88
CA LEU A 263 -2.70 5.47 -2.60
C LEU A 263 -1.45 6.26 -2.16
N ALA A 264 -1.06 7.30 -2.89
CA ALA A 264 0.15 8.09 -2.64
C ALA A 264 1.44 7.23 -2.52
N LEU A 265 1.57 6.19 -3.35
CA LEU A 265 2.70 5.25 -3.32
C LEU A 265 3.90 5.70 -4.18
N GLY A 266 3.76 6.81 -4.90
CA GLY A 266 4.77 7.33 -5.82
C GLY A 266 4.77 6.58 -7.16
N GLU A 267 5.96 6.32 -7.70
CA GLU A 267 6.09 5.68 -9.01
C GLU A 267 5.51 4.25 -9.03
N PHE A 268 4.86 3.89 -10.13
CA PHE A 268 4.27 2.58 -10.30
C PHE A 268 5.33 1.47 -10.30
N LYS A 269 5.15 0.48 -9.43
CA LYS A 269 5.98 -0.72 -9.34
C LYS A 269 5.15 -1.96 -9.65
N GLU A 270 5.44 -2.61 -10.77
CA GLU A 270 4.76 -3.84 -11.25
C GLU A 270 4.70 -4.93 -10.18
N GLU A 271 5.77 -5.04 -9.40
CA GLU A 271 5.96 -6.07 -8.38
C GLU A 271 5.24 -5.79 -7.07
N MET A 272 4.51 -4.67 -6.95
CA MET A 272 3.67 -4.33 -5.81
C MET A 272 2.17 -4.42 -6.12
N ALA A 273 1.79 -4.77 -7.36
CA ALA A 273 0.39 -4.97 -7.73
C ALA A 273 0.18 -6.34 -8.37
N ASP A 274 -0.90 -7.01 -7.98
CA ASP A 274 -1.32 -8.21 -8.71
C ASP A 274 -1.73 -7.86 -10.16
N GLY A 275 -1.84 -8.88 -11.02
CA GLY A 275 -2.63 -8.73 -12.23
C GLY A 275 -4.07 -8.38 -11.89
N LEU A 276 -4.74 -7.60 -12.74
CA LEU A 276 -6.13 -7.24 -12.51
C LEU A 276 -6.99 -8.51 -12.59
N GLN A 277 -7.59 -8.92 -11.48
CA GLN A 277 -8.44 -10.11 -11.45
C GLN A 277 -9.83 -9.73 -11.95
N LEU A 278 -10.20 -10.22 -13.14
CA LEU A 278 -11.51 -9.99 -13.75
C LEU A 278 -12.49 -11.07 -13.27
N LEU A 279 -13.71 -10.67 -12.92
CA LEU A 279 -14.70 -11.53 -12.28
C LEU A 279 -16.04 -11.48 -13.00
N ARG A 280 -16.68 -12.65 -13.11
CA ARG A 280 -18.08 -12.79 -13.51
C ARG A 280 -18.85 -13.57 -12.45
N TYR A 281 -19.96 -13.00 -12.01
CA TYR A 281 -20.97 -13.66 -11.18
C TYR A 281 -22.28 -13.72 -11.95
N GLN A 282 -22.73 -14.92 -12.26
CA GLN A 282 -24.07 -15.19 -12.74
C GLN A 282 -25.07 -15.16 -11.57
N GLN A 283 -26.37 -15.20 -11.87
CA GLN A 283 -27.41 -15.32 -10.86
C GLN A 283 -27.10 -16.49 -9.90
N LYS A 284 -27.41 -16.28 -8.62
CA LYS A 284 -27.11 -17.17 -7.49
C LYS A 284 -25.64 -17.26 -7.08
N GLN A 285 -24.69 -16.81 -7.90
CA GLN A 285 -23.28 -16.90 -7.53
C GLN A 285 -22.91 -15.82 -6.51
N ALA A 286 -22.04 -16.19 -5.58
CA ALA A 286 -21.55 -15.35 -4.50
C ALA A 286 -20.09 -15.67 -4.15
N TYR A 287 -19.52 -14.89 -3.25
CA TYR A 287 -18.24 -15.17 -2.62
C TYR A 287 -18.35 -14.89 -1.12
N ILE A 288 -18.22 -15.93 -0.31
CA ILE A 288 -18.26 -15.83 1.16
C ILE A 288 -17.29 -14.78 1.70
N ALA A 289 -17.60 -14.27 2.89
CA ALA A 289 -16.74 -13.36 3.63
C ALA A 289 -15.32 -13.94 3.79
N HIS A 290 -14.31 -13.14 3.49
CA HIS A 290 -12.89 -13.48 3.56
C HIS A 290 -12.06 -12.20 3.73
N GLU A 291 -10.82 -12.36 4.17
CA GLU A 291 -9.83 -11.29 4.09
C GLU A 291 -9.01 -11.41 2.80
N ASP A 292 -8.57 -10.27 2.28
CA ASP A 292 -7.74 -10.25 1.08
C ASP A 292 -6.27 -10.50 1.39
N TYR A 293 -5.82 -10.20 2.62
CA TYR A 293 -4.47 -10.46 3.09
C TYR A 293 -4.23 -11.95 3.36
N PHE A 294 -2.97 -12.34 3.39
CA PHE A 294 -2.56 -13.67 3.86
C PHE A 294 -2.34 -13.64 5.38
N PRO A 295 -2.80 -14.65 6.15
CA PRO A 295 -2.51 -14.70 7.59
C PRO A 295 -1.01 -14.68 7.89
N ALA A 296 -0.63 -14.10 9.03
CA ALA A 296 0.73 -14.20 9.54
C ALA A 296 1.13 -15.69 9.66
N GLY A 297 2.28 -16.07 9.10
CA GLY A 297 2.73 -17.47 9.08
C GLY A 297 2.05 -18.36 8.02
N ALA A 298 1.34 -17.80 7.04
CA ALA A 298 0.73 -18.57 5.95
C ALA A 298 1.74 -19.41 5.13
N ALA A 299 3.02 -19.02 5.12
CA ALA A 299 4.11 -19.81 4.58
C ALA A 299 5.31 -19.80 5.55
N LYS A 300 6.12 -20.87 5.53
CA LYS A 300 7.30 -20.99 6.40
C LYS A 300 8.48 -20.16 5.92
N ASP A 301 8.55 -19.92 4.62
CA ASP A 301 9.65 -19.28 3.89
C ASP A 301 9.37 -17.83 3.53
N PHE A 302 8.27 -17.25 4.03
CA PHE A 302 7.90 -15.88 3.72
C PHE A 302 7.21 -15.17 4.87
N ASN A 303 7.66 -13.94 5.14
CA ASN A 303 7.06 -13.09 6.16
C ASN A 303 5.82 -12.37 5.60
N PHE A 304 4.63 -12.88 5.93
CA PHE A 304 3.35 -12.26 5.63
C PHE A 304 2.87 -11.26 6.70
N ASP A 305 3.69 -10.94 7.70
CA ASP A 305 3.34 -9.99 8.76
C ASP A 305 3.90 -8.59 8.44
N PRO A 306 3.10 -7.69 7.83
CA PRO A 306 3.55 -6.34 7.47
C PRO A 306 3.99 -5.51 8.68
N HIS A 307 3.43 -5.76 9.87
CA HIS A 307 3.80 -5.05 11.09
C HIS A 307 5.20 -5.42 11.57
N LYS A 308 5.71 -6.60 11.18
CA LYS A 308 7.09 -7.07 11.38
C LYS A 308 7.94 -6.98 10.10
N GLY A 309 7.66 -5.99 9.25
CA GLY A 309 8.44 -5.75 8.03
C GLY A 309 8.19 -6.74 6.89
N GLY A 310 7.19 -7.61 7.01
CA GLY A 310 6.76 -8.52 5.97
C GLY A 310 6.04 -7.84 4.80
N SER A 311 5.65 -8.66 3.83
CA SER A 311 4.90 -8.21 2.65
C SER A 311 3.54 -8.88 2.59
N ASN A 312 2.50 -8.09 2.33
CA ASN A 312 1.14 -8.54 2.22
C ASN A 312 0.32 -7.55 1.38
N ARG A 313 -0.92 -7.92 1.05
CA ARG A 313 -1.87 -7.00 0.42
C ARG A 313 -2.19 -5.88 1.40
N PHE A 314 -1.95 -4.66 0.97
CA PHE A 314 -2.11 -3.41 1.72
C PHE A 314 -3.50 -2.82 1.54
N ALA A 315 -3.94 -2.73 0.29
CA ALA A 315 -5.23 -2.18 -0.06
C ALA A 315 -5.84 -2.93 -1.24
N THR A 316 -7.17 -2.96 -1.26
CA THR A 316 -7.96 -3.50 -2.36
C THR A 316 -8.82 -2.40 -2.95
N VAL A 317 -8.80 -2.30 -4.27
CA VAL A 317 -9.82 -1.57 -5.03
C VAL A 317 -10.68 -2.58 -5.77
N PHE A 318 -11.97 -2.64 -5.45
CA PHE A 318 -12.94 -3.44 -6.18
C PHE A 318 -13.67 -2.55 -7.19
N LEU A 319 -13.55 -2.89 -8.48
CA LEU A 319 -14.16 -2.16 -9.59
C LEU A 319 -15.49 -2.82 -9.97
N TYR A 320 -16.56 -2.04 -10.09
CA TYR A 320 -17.85 -2.50 -10.61
C TYR A 320 -17.94 -2.25 -12.12
N LEU A 321 -17.78 -3.31 -12.92
CA LEU A 321 -17.73 -3.19 -14.38
C LEU A 321 -19.13 -3.15 -15.02
N SER A 322 -20.16 -3.54 -14.27
CA SER A 322 -21.56 -3.49 -14.70
C SER A 322 -22.48 -3.03 -13.57
N ASP A 323 -23.61 -2.45 -13.93
CA ASP A 323 -24.74 -2.28 -13.02
C ASP A 323 -25.36 -3.65 -12.72
N VAL A 324 -25.90 -3.82 -11.51
CA VAL A 324 -26.58 -5.04 -11.08
C VAL A 324 -27.95 -4.66 -10.54
N PRO A 325 -29.06 -5.16 -11.12
CA PRO A 325 -30.40 -4.79 -10.68
C PRO A 325 -30.69 -5.13 -9.22
N HIS A 326 -30.39 -6.37 -8.80
CA HIS A 326 -30.61 -6.84 -7.43
C HIS A 326 -29.48 -7.75 -6.95
N GLY A 327 -29.01 -7.52 -5.72
CA GLY A 327 -27.91 -8.27 -5.12
C GLY A 327 -26.53 -7.79 -5.57
N GLY A 328 -25.53 -8.67 -5.44
CA GLY A 328 -24.19 -8.42 -5.97
C GLY A 328 -23.36 -7.35 -5.26
N GLN A 329 -23.80 -6.79 -4.13
CA GLN A 329 -23.01 -5.84 -3.34
C GLN A 329 -21.67 -6.42 -2.89
N THR A 330 -20.75 -5.53 -2.49
CA THR A 330 -19.58 -5.91 -1.68
C THR A 330 -19.92 -5.60 -0.23
N VAL A 331 -20.06 -6.64 0.60
CA VAL A 331 -20.49 -6.50 2.00
C VAL A 331 -19.31 -6.64 2.95
N PHE A 332 -19.29 -5.84 4.01
CA PHE A 332 -18.37 -5.93 5.16
C PHE A 332 -19.19 -6.36 6.39
N PRO A 333 -19.33 -7.67 6.64
CA PRO A 333 -20.33 -8.19 7.58
C PRO A 333 -20.09 -7.83 9.05
N LEU A 334 -18.89 -7.35 9.40
CA LEU A 334 -18.54 -6.93 10.76
C LEU A 334 -18.87 -5.46 11.04
N ALA A 335 -19.25 -4.68 10.02
CA ALA A 335 -19.54 -3.25 10.16
C ALA A 335 -21.00 -2.94 9.84
N GLU A 336 -21.53 -1.93 10.50
CA GLU A 336 -22.86 -1.39 10.22
C GLU A 336 -22.78 -0.28 9.18
N MET A 337 -23.89 -0.05 8.46
CA MET A 337 -24.01 1.13 7.61
C MET A 337 -24.04 2.41 8.49
N PRO A 338 -23.22 3.43 8.18
CA PRO A 338 -23.27 4.71 8.88
C PRO A 338 -24.63 5.41 8.75
N GLU A 339 -25.06 6.07 9.83
CA GLU A 339 -26.21 6.98 9.79
C GLU A 339 -25.86 8.26 9.00
N GLY A 340 -26.84 8.83 8.29
CA GLY A 340 -26.66 10.10 7.58
C GLY A 340 -26.01 10.00 6.20
N LEU A 341 -25.82 8.78 5.67
CA LEU A 341 -25.40 8.59 4.28
C LEU A 341 -26.40 9.24 3.29
N PRO A 342 -25.95 9.79 2.16
CA PRO A 342 -26.83 10.11 1.04
C PRO A 342 -27.71 8.91 0.64
N ALA A 343 -28.94 9.17 0.21
CA ALA A 343 -29.93 8.12 -0.08
C ALA A 343 -29.45 7.13 -1.14
N GLU A 344 -28.60 7.58 -2.07
CA GLU A 344 -27.97 6.76 -3.10
C GLU A 344 -26.94 5.75 -2.57
N TYR A 345 -26.46 5.92 -1.33
CA TYR A 345 -25.48 5.03 -0.69
C TYR A 345 -26.10 4.19 0.42
N GLN A 346 -27.21 4.64 0.99
CA GLN A 346 -27.98 3.86 1.95
C GLN A 346 -28.51 2.57 1.32
N HIS A 347 -28.84 1.61 2.18
CA HIS A 347 -29.69 0.52 1.76
C HIS A 347 -30.99 1.09 1.15
N PRO A 348 -31.43 0.61 -0.03
CA PRO A 348 -32.72 0.99 -0.58
C PRO A 348 -33.84 0.77 0.45
N PRO A 349 -34.88 1.62 0.47
CA PRO A 349 -36.02 1.40 1.37
C PRO A 349 -36.58 -0.02 1.21
N ASN A 350 -36.88 -0.69 2.32
CA ASN A 350 -37.33 -2.10 2.38
C ASN A 350 -36.36 -3.13 1.80
N SER A 351 -35.10 -2.77 1.53
CA SER A 351 -34.09 -3.69 0.98
C SER A 351 -34.02 -5.03 1.71
N ALA A 352 -34.09 -5.05 3.04
CA ALA A 352 -34.03 -6.28 3.82
C ALA A 352 -35.19 -7.23 3.45
N GLN A 353 -36.41 -6.71 3.36
CA GLN A 353 -37.59 -7.49 3.00
C GLN A 353 -37.55 -7.91 1.52
N ASP A 354 -37.22 -6.98 0.64
CA ASP A 354 -37.20 -7.21 -0.81
C ASP A 354 -36.12 -8.24 -1.20
N TYR A 355 -34.92 -8.11 -0.61
CA TYR A 355 -33.80 -9.02 -0.87
C TYR A 355 -34.03 -10.37 -0.22
N GLU A 356 -34.61 -10.43 0.98
CA GLU A 356 -34.97 -11.70 1.61
C GLU A 356 -36.05 -12.44 0.81
N ALA A 357 -37.06 -11.73 0.31
CA ALA A 357 -38.09 -12.31 -0.57
C ALA A 357 -37.46 -12.85 -1.87
N ALA A 358 -36.66 -12.05 -2.57
CA ALA A 358 -35.96 -12.49 -3.78
C ALA A 358 -34.97 -13.63 -3.51
N GLY A 359 -34.29 -13.62 -2.37
CA GLY A 359 -33.40 -14.69 -1.93
C GLY A 359 -34.15 -16.01 -1.69
N ALA A 360 -35.32 -15.96 -1.04
CA ALA A 360 -36.13 -17.13 -0.72
C ALA A 360 -36.66 -17.86 -1.96
N GLU A 361 -36.77 -17.17 -3.10
CA GLU A 361 -37.08 -17.81 -4.39
C GLU A 361 -35.89 -18.56 -5.00
N LEU A 362 -34.66 -18.18 -4.62
CA LEU A 362 -33.43 -18.67 -5.24
C LEU A 362 -32.69 -19.71 -4.40
N PHE A 363 -32.83 -19.67 -3.08
CA PHE A 363 -32.01 -20.44 -2.14
C PHE A 363 -32.86 -21.11 -1.05
N GLU A 364 -32.33 -22.21 -0.51
CA GLU A 364 -32.99 -22.95 0.56
C GLU A 364 -32.97 -22.17 1.90
N PRO A 365 -34.06 -22.22 2.69
CA PRO A 365 -34.08 -21.64 4.02
C PRO A 365 -32.94 -22.18 4.90
N GLY A 366 -32.22 -21.27 5.56
CA GLY A 366 -31.09 -21.62 6.43
C GLY A 366 -29.77 -21.93 5.71
N SER A 367 -29.71 -21.81 4.38
CA SER A 367 -28.45 -21.92 3.64
C SER A 367 -27.51 -20.74 3.93
N TRP A 368 -26.23 -20.92 3.65
CA TRP A 368 -25.23 -19.86 3.82
C TRP A 368 -25.46 -18.71 2.81
N GLU A 369 -25.99 -19.00 1.63
CA GLU A 369 -26.38 -18.00 0.64
C GLU A 369 -27.48 -17.10 1.21
N MET A 370 -28.52 -17.68 1.83
CA MET A 370 -29.60 -16.91 2.47
C MET A 370 -29.10 -16.06 3.66
N ASP A 371 -28.19 -16.60 4.47
CA ASP A 371 -27.53 -15.81 5.51
C ASP A 371 -26.77 -14.61 4.93
N MET A 372 -26.09 -14.84 3.80
CA MET A 372 -25.37 -13.77 3.11
C MET A 372 -26.32 -12.72 2.52
N VAL A 373 -27.43 -13.11 1.90
CA VAL A 373 -28.46 -12.18 1.41
C VAL A 373 -28.91 -11.21 2.51
N ARG A 374 -29.21 -11.74 3.70
CA ARG A 374 -29.58 -10.90 4.86
C ARG A 374 -28.48 -9.92 5.22
N LYS A 375 -27.25 -10.42 5.45
CA LYS A 375 -26.10 -9.56 5.79
C LYS A 375 -25.87 -8.46 4.76
N CYS A 376 -26.00 -8.76 3.48
CA CYS A 376 -25.83 -7.79 2.39
C CYS A 376 -26.85 -6.65 2.38
N SER A 377 -28.01 -6.85 2.99
CA SER A 377 -29.09 -5.86 3.07
C SER A 377 -29.14 -5.10 4.40
N THR A 378 -28.29 -5.46 5.37
CA THR A 378 -28.32 -4.90 6.73
C THR A 378 -26.97 -4.41 7.24
N LYS A 379 -25.85 -4.90 6.68
CA LYS A 379 -24.49 -4.53 7.07
C LYS A 379 -23.89 -3.55 6.07
N LEU A 380 -22.74 -2.96 6.42
CA LEU A 380 -22.00 -2.08 5.53
C LEU A 380 -21.82 -2.74 4.16
N ALA A 381 -22.37 -2.12 3.12
CA ALA A 381 -22.35 -2.69 1.78
C ALA A 381 -22.16 -1.60 0.71
N SER A 382 -21.24 -1.85 -0.20
CA SER A 382 -21.06 -1.04 -1.41
C SER A 382 -21.83 -1.67 -2.57
N TYR A 383 -22.76 -0.90 -3.15
CA TYR A 383 -23.65 -1.36 -4.22
C TYR A 383 -22.97 -1.27 -5.60
N PRO A 384 -23.21 -2.25 -6.49
CA PRO A 384 -22.62 -2.23 -7.83
C PRO A 384 -23.18 -1.11 -8.69
N SER A 385 -22.30 -0.26 -9.21
CA SER A 385 -22.63 0.75 -10.20
C SER A 385 -21.49 0.85 -11.20
N LYS A 386 -21.79 0.72 -12.49
CA LYS A 386 -20.78 0.69 -13.54
C LYS A 386 -19.88 1.93 -13.48
N GLY A 387 -18.56 1.71 -13.42
CA GLY A 387 -17.56 2.79 -13.30
C GLY A 387 -17.32 3.24 -11.85
N GLY A 388 -18.11 2.77 -10.88
CA GLY A 388 -17.86 2.94 -9.47
C GLY A 388 -16.82 1.95 -8.95
N ALA A 389 -16.08 2.33 -7.92
CA ALA A 389 -15.19 1.44 -7.20
C ALA A 389 -15.23 1.70 -5.69
N VAL A 390 -14.90 0.66 -4.91
CA VAL A 390 -14.70 0.76 -3.47
C VAL A 390 -13.24 0.45 -3.15
N LEU A 391 -12.61 1.33 -2.37
CA LEU A 391 -11.28 1.16 -1.81
C LEU A 391 -11.44 0.77 -0.34
N PHE A 392 -10.71 -0.24 0.10
CA PHE A 392 -10.58 -0.58 1.51
C PHE A 392 -9.18 -1.09 1.81
N TYR A 393 -8.76 -0.89 3.06
CA TYR A 393 -7.44 -1.30 3.52
C TYR A 393 -7.49 -2.66 4.21
N SER A 394 -6.52 -3.50 3.88
CA SER A 394 -6.28 -4.78 4.55
C SER A 394 -5.36 -4.62 5.77
N GLN A 395 -4.74 -3.45 5.92
CA GLN A 395 -3.78 -3.12 6.96
C GLN A 395 -4.19 -1.82 7.66
N LYS A 396 -4.02 -1.77 8.98
CA LYS A 396 -4.08 -0.54 9.77
C LYS A 396 -2.87 0.36 9.44
N PRO A 397 -2.90 1.66 9.82
CA PRO A 397 -1.80 2.58 9.51
C PRO A 397 -0.44 2.22 10.11
N ASN A 398 -0.41 1.41 11.17
CA ASN A 398 0.81 0.88 11.80
C ASN A 398 1.32 -0.42 11.15
N GLY A 399 0.65 -0.93 10.11
CA GLY A 399 1.01 -2.16 9.42
C GLY A 399 0.41 -3.43 10.02
N GLU A 400 -0.36 -3.37 11.11
CA GLU A 400 -1.15 -4.53 11.55
C GLU A 400 -2.18 -4.91 10.48
N LEU A 401 -2.47 -6.20 10.35
CA LEU A 401 -3.61 -6.65 9.55
C LEU A 401 -4.91 -6.13 10.18
N ASP A 402 -5.89 -5.73 9.37
CA ASP A 402 -7.19 -5.23 9.85
C ASP A 402 -8.27 -6.31 9.69
N PRO A 403 -8.68 -7.03 10.77
CA PRO A 403 -9.73 -8.05 10.68
C PRO A 403 -11.09 -7.47 10.29
N MET A 404 -11.32 -6.17 10.50
CA MET A 404 -12.58 -5.53 10.11
C MET A 404 -12.72 -5.44 8.59
N SER A 405 -11.61 -5.61 7.84
CA SER A 405 -11.60 -5.68 6.37
C SER A 405 -12.20 -6.97 5.80
N LEU A 406 -12.64 -7.91 6.66
CA LEU A 406 -13.43 -9.08 6.26
C LEU A 406 -14.59 -8.63 5.36
N HIS A 407 -14.65 -9.16 4.14
CA HIS A 407 -15.63 -8.75 3.15
C HIS A 407 -16.03 -9.90 2.23
N GLY A 408 -17.19 -9.77 1.57
CA GLY A 408 -17.70 -10.78 0.65
C GLY A 408 -18.41 -10.19 -0.57
N GLY A 409 -18.57 -11.01 -1.60
CA GLY A 409 -19.39 -10.70 -2.77
C GLY A 409 -20.79 -11.27 -2.61
N CYS A 410 -21.77 -10.41 -2.39
CA CYS A 410 -23.17 -10.80 -2.18
C CYS A 410 -23.71 -11.62 -3.35
N PRO A 411 -24.67 -12.54 -3.09
CA PRO A 411 -25.33 -13.27 -4.16
C PRO A 411 -25.97 -12.32 -5.18
N VAL A 412 -25.79 -12.62 -6.46
CA VAL A 412 -26.51 -11.92 -7.53
C VAL A 412 -27.94 -12.48 -7.57
N LEU A 413 -28.93 -11.65 -7.23
CA LEU A 413 -30.34 -12.05 -7.21
C LEU A 413 -30.98 -11.86 -8.58
N GLU A 414 -30.56 -10.84 -9.32
CA GLU A 414 -30.99 -10.59 -10.70
C GLU A 414 -29.84 -10.08 -11.57
N GLY A 415 -29.78 -10.54 -12.82
CA GLY A 415 -28.78 -10.10 -13.80
C GLY A 415 -27.44 -10.81 -13.70
N THR A 416 -26.37 -10.08 -13.99
CA THR A 416 -24.98 -10.58 -13.97
C THR A 416 -24.06 -9.48 -13.48
N LYS A 417 -23.23 -9.79 -12.49
CA LYS A 417 -22.21 -8.87 -11.98
C LYS A 417 -20.88 -9.13 -12.67
N TRP A 418 -20.36 -8.10 -13.32
CA TRP A 418 -18.96 -8.03 -13.74
C TRP A 418 -18.19 -7.13 -12.78
N GLY A 419 -17.04 -7.60 -12.34
CA GLY A 419 -16.20 -6.86 -11.40
C GLY A 419 -14.72 -7.10 -11.65
N ALA A 420 -13.87 -6.33 -10.98
CA ALA A 420 -12.45 -6.63 -10.94
C ALA A 420 -11.84 -6.34 -9.56
N ASN A 421 -10.98 -7.23 -9.08
CA ASN A 421 -10.16 -6.99 -7.89
C ASN A 421 -8.80 -6.45 -8.33
N LEU A 422 -8.42 -5.33 -7.75
CA LEU A 422 -7.09 -4.76 -7.83
C LEU A 422 -6.46 -4.79 -6.44
N TRP A 423 -5.49 -5.69 -6.27
CA TRP A 423 -4.73 -5.81 -5.03
C TRP A 423 -3.40 -5.10 -5.14
N VAL A 424 -3.15 -4.20 -4.19
CA VAL A 424 -1.88 -3.49 -4.03
C VAL A 424 -1.23 -3.98 -2.74
N TRP A 425 0.05 -4.30 -2.81
CA TRP A 425 0.84 -4.81 -1.69
C TRP A 425 1.64 -3.67 -1.04
N ASN A 426 1.94 -3.81 0.25
CA ASN A 426 2.76 -2.81 0.96
C ASN A 426 4.22 -2.87 0.48
N ARG A 427 4.68 -4.03 -0.01
CA ARG A 427 6.01 -4.23 -0.56
C ARG A 427 5.92 -5.18 -1.74
N ARG A 428 7.09 -5.59 -2.24
CA ARG A 428 7.19 -6.58 -3.30
C ARG A 428 6.39 -7.83 -2.97
N ARG A 429 5.63 -8.33 -3.94
CA ARG A 429 4.69 -9.44 -3.75
C ARG A 429 5.40 -10.74 -3.41
N HIS A 430 4.69 -11.58 -2.64
CA HIS A 430 5.12 -12.96 -2.39
C HIS A 430 5.46 -13.71 -3.68
N GLY A 431 6.60 -14.41 -3.68
CA GLY A 431 7.11 -15.15 -4.84
C GLY A 431 7.81 -14.30 -5.90
N LEU A 432 7.91 -12.97 -5.72
CA LEU A 432 8.75 -12.11 -6.55
C LEU A 432 10.10 -11.81 -5.91
N ASP A 433 10.21 -11.93 -4.59
CA ASP A 433 11.49 -11.84 -3.85
C ASP A 433 12.51 -12.91 -4.26
N SER A 434 12.11 -13.90 -5.08
CA SER A 434 12.97 -14.91 -5.68
C SER A 434 13.85 -14.38 -6.84
N VAL A 435 14.07 -13.07 -6.96
CA VAL A 435 15.20 -12.57 -7.73
C VAL A 435 16.43 -12.68 -6.83
N ASP A 436 16.98 -13.89 -6.80
CA ASP A 436 18.28 -14.29 -6.25
C ASP A 436 18.95 -13.25 -5.34
N THR A 437 18.33 -12.99 -4.19
CA THR A 437 18.94 -12.18 -3.13
C THR A 437 20.08 -12.96 -2.49
N SER A 438 20.17 -14.27 -2.74
CA SER A 438 21.22 -15.11 -2.20
C SER A 438 22.58 -14.66 -2.68
N CYS A 439 23.42 -14.34 -1.71
CA CYS A 439 24.79 -13.93 -1.92
C CYS A 439 25.69 -14.83 -1.10
N THR A 440 26.90 -15.02 -1.58
CA THR A 440 27.96 -15.67 -0.82
C THR A 440 28.97 -14.60 -0.43
N VAL A 441 29.20 -14.43 0.87
CA VAL A 441 30.17 -13.45 1.38
C VAL A 441 31.35 -14.19 1.98
N THR A 442 32.54 -13.90 1.44
CA THR A 442 33.80 -14.45 1.92
C THR A 442 34.52 -13.43 2.78
N PHE A 443 34.63 -13.71 4.07
CA PHE A 443 35.38 -12.89 5.02
C PHE A 443 36.81 -13.38 5.11
N SER A 444 37.77 -12.46 5.06
CA SER A 444 39.20 -12.77 5.23
C SER A 444 39.85 -11.86 6.26
N ASN A 445 40.67 -12.44 7.14
CA ASN A 445 41.36 -11.74 8.20
C ASN A 445 42.88 -11.77 7.99
N PRO A 446 43.46 -10.75 7.34
CA PRO A 446 44.92 -10.65 7.17
C PRO A 446 45.64 -10.16 8.43
N THR A 447 44.92 -9.75 9.47
CA THR A 447 45.52 -9.15 10.68
C THR A 447 46.14 -10.21 11.60
N SER A 448 47.02 -9.79 12.51
CA SER A 448 47.70 -10.68 13.47
C SER A 448 46.82 -11.13 14.63
N ARG A 449 45.56 -10.66 14.70
CA ARG A 449 44.61 -10.93 15.78
C ARG A 449 43.37 -11.64 15.26
N GLU A 450 42.71 -12.39 16.11
CA GLU A 450 41.41 -12.99 15.79
C GLU A 450 40.32 -11.95 15.90
N VAL A 451 39.27 -12.05 15.07
CA VAL A 451 38.12 -11.13 15.13
C VAL A 451 36.82 -11.93 15.11
N GLY A 452 35.81 -11.46 15.82
CA GLY A 452 34.48 -12.05 15.78
C GLY A 452 33.68 -11.55 14.58
N LEU A 453 33.03 -12.48 13.88
CA LEU A 453 32.01 -12.16 12.88
C LEU A 453 30.63 -12.30 13.52
N TYR A 454 29.86 -11.23 13.49
CA TYR A 454 28.56 -11.15 14.12
C TYR A 454 27.46 -10.91 13.09
N TRP A 455 26.31 -11.50 13.35
CA TRP A 455 25.06 -11.22 12.67
C TRP A 455 23.96 -11.02 13.71
N SER A 456 23.20 -9.93 13.61
CA SER A 456 22.12 -9.57 14.56
C SER A 456 22.58 -9.66 16.03
N GLY A 457 23.78 -9.15 16.31
CA GLY A 457 24.40 -9.19 17.64
C GLY A 457 24.90 -10.57 18.10
N THR A 458 24.62 -11.65 17.37
CA THR A 458 25.06 -13.01 17.70
C THR A 458 26.42 -13.31 17.07
N LEU A 459 27.36 -13.85 17.86
CA LEU A 459 28.66 -14.30 17.37
C LEU A 459 28.49 -15.56 16.51
N MET A 460 28.78 -15.45 15.22
CA MET A 460 28.66 -16.55 14.26
C MET A 460 29.92 -17.41 14.24
N THR A 461 31.08 -16.78 14.26
CA THR A 461 32.39 -17.45 14.37
C THR A 461 33.47 -16.46 14.76
N THR A 462 34.62 -17.00 15.18
CA THR A 462 35.85 -16.23 15.35
C THR A 462 36.78 -16.50 14.17
N LEU A 463 37.05 -15.47 13.37
CA LEU A 463 37.89 -15.53 12.19
C LEU A 463 39.36 -15.47 12.59
N LYS A 464 40.06 -16.58 12.37
CA LYS A 464 41.47 -16.76 12.76
C LYS A 464 42.39 -15.68 12.20
N ALA A 465 43.38 -15.29 12.98
CA ALA A 465 44.45 -14.40 12.58
C ALA A 465 45.29 -14.95 11.41
N ASN A 466 46.04 -14.06 10.75
CA ASN A 466 47.07 -14.36 9.75
C ASN A 466 46.55 -15.13 8.52
N GLY A 467 45.46 -14.65 7.92
CA GLY A 467 44.90 -15.16 6.68
C GLY A 467 43.75 -16.14 6.84
N GLY A 468 43.11 -16.19 8.02
CA GLY A 468 41.87 -16.94 8.20
C GLY A 468 40.80 -16.45 7.23
N SER A 469 40.09 -17.39 6.60
CA SER A 469 39.01 -17.08 5.66
C SER A 469 37.83 -17.99 5.93
N ILE A 470 36.62 -17.44 5.84
CA ILE A 470 35.38 -18.21 5.93
C ILE A 470 34.35 -17.64 4.97
N GLU A 471 33.48 -18.50 4.47
CA GLU A 471 32.43 -18.16 3.53
C GLU A 471 31.07 -18.41 4.18
N TYR A 472 30.16 -17.46 4.04
CA TYR A 472 28.79 -17.55 4.52
C TYR A 472 27.80 -17.35 3.38
N ASN A 473 26.72 -18.13 3.41
CA ASN A 473 25.52 -17.81 2.65
C ASN A 473 24.81 -16.63 3.33
N SER A 474 24.42 -15.65 2.54
CA SER A 474 23.85 -14.39 2.98
C SER A 474 22.82 -13.89 1.96
N PHE A 475 22.28 -12.69 2.13
CA PHE A 475 21.28 -12.12 1.22
C PHE A 475 21.28 -10.59 1.19
N THR A 476 20.71 -9.98 0.14
CA THR A 476 20.54 -8.52 0.05
C THR A 476 19.88 -7.93 1.31
N GLY A 477 20.50 -6.93 1.92
CA GLY A 477 20.06 -6.32 3.18
C GLY A 477 20.57 -7.01 4.44
N HIS A 478 21.27 -8.15 4.33
CA HIS A 478 21.89 -8.84 5.47
C HIS A 478 23.11 -8.04 5.95
N GLN A 479 23.06 -7.52 7.18
CA GLN A 479 24.16 -6.75 7.79
C GLN A 479 25.07 -7.63 8.65
N TRP A 480 26.36 -7.60 8.34
CA TRP A 480 27.43 -8.25 9.10
C TRP A 480 28.24 -7.23 9.88
N VAL A 481 28.66 -7.60 11.09
CA VAL A 481 29.50 -6.76 11.94
C VAL A 481 30.77 -7.53 12.31
N ILE A 482 31.93 -6.95 12.04
CA ILE A 482 33.23 -7.51 12.43
C ILE A 482 33.69 -6.78 13.69
N LYS A 483 33.97 -7.51 14.77
CA LYS A 483 34.45 -6.94 16.04
C LYS A 483 35.75 -7.55 16.51
N ASP A 484 36.55 -6.75 17.21
CA ASP A 484 37.70 -7.20 18.00
C ASP A 484 37.39 -6.92 19.48
N GLY A 485 37.00 -7.96 20.23
CA GLY A 485 36.35 -7.78 21.52
C GLY A 485 35.04 -7.00 21.38
N GLU A 486 34.94 -5.87 22.09
CA GLU A 486 33.79 -4.95 22.04
C GLU A 486 33.87 -3.91 20.92
N ASP A 487 35.04 -3.74 20.29
CA ASP A 487 35.27 -2.69 19.30
C ASP A 487 34.77 -3.13 17.91
N ILE A 488 33.87 -2.34 17.31
CA ILE A 488 33.38 -2.57 15.95
C ILE A 488 34.43 -2.10 14.94
N LEU A 489 34.94 -3.03 14.14
CA LEU A 489 35.94 -2.75 13.11
C LEU A 489 35.32 -2.40 11.76
N LEU A 490 34.22 -3.06 11.40
CA LEU A 490 33.52 -2.85 10.13
C LEU A 490 32.07 -3.32 10.23
N GLU A 491 31.16 -2.55 9.64
CA GLU A 491 29.80 -2.98 9.33
C GLU A 491 29.66 -3.12 7.81
N TYR A 492 29.11 -4.24 7.36
CA TYR A 492 28.97 -4.56 5.95
C TYR A 492 27.53 -4.95 5.63
N LEU A 493 26.89 -4.17 4.75
CA LEU A 493 25.57 -4.48 4.22
C LEU A 493 25.73 -5.23 2.89
N VAL A 494 25.18 -6.43 2.81
CA VAL A 494 25.23 -7.25 1.61
C VAL A 494 24.22 -6.73 0.59
N ASP A 495 24.64 -6.55 -0.66
CA ASP A 495 23.74 -6.20 -1.75
C ASP A 495 23.98 -7.09 -2.98
N ALA A 496 22.95 -7.76 -3.47
CA ALA A 496 23.09 -8.68 -4.61
C ALA A 496 23.36 -7.93 -5.93
N GLU A 497 23.05 -6.63 -5.98
CA GLU A 497 23.39 -5.76 -7.11
C GLU A 497 24.92 -5.58 -7.27
N ASP A 498 25.68 -5.67 -6.17
CA ASP A 498 27.15 -5.63 -6.17
C ASP A 498 27.80 -6.96 -6.61
N GLY A 499 26.98 -7.97 -6.90
CA GLY A 499 27.37 -9.29 -7.37
C GLY A 499 27.11 -10.39 -6.34
N LYS A 500 26.80 -11.61 -6.82
CA LYS A 500 26.39 -12.75 -5.97
C LYS A 500 27.52 -13.36 -5.12
N LYS A 501 28.77 -12.99 -5.38
CA LYS A 501 29.93 -13.40 -4.59
C LYS A 501 30.70 -12.15 -4.18
N GLN A 502 30.71 -11.89 -2.89
CA GLN A 502 31.30 -10.69 -2.30
C GLN A 502 32.43 -11.08 -1.37
N SER A 503 33.44 -10.23 -1.28
CA SER A 503 34.61 -10.47 -0.43
C SER A 503 34.80 -9.30 0.49
N VAL A 504 34.90 -9.57 1.79
CA VAL A 504 35.10 -8.58 2.84
C VAL A 504 36.39 -8.89 3.57
N THR A 505 37.28 -7.90 3.65
CA THR A 505 38.59 -8.06 4.30
C THR A 505 38.61 -7.23 5.58
N VAL A 506 39.01 -7.84 6.69
CA VAL A 506 39.15 -7.15 7.98
C VAL A 506 40.12 -5.97 7.80
N PRO A 507 39.73 -4.74 8.17
CA PRO A 507 40.58 -3.57 7.98
C PRO A 507 41.84 -3.66 8.86
N MET A 508 43.01 -3.47 8.25
CA MET A 508 44.26 -3.37 8.99
C MET A 508 44.34 -2.01 9.68
N ALA A 509 44.34 -1.98 11.01
CA ALA A 509 44.65 -0.76 11.74
C ALA A 509 46.06 -0.27 11.34
N LYS A 510 46.22 1.04 11.15
CA LYS A 510 47.55 1.66 11.02
C LYS A 510 48.23 1.58 12.39
N GLU A 511 48.99 0.53 12.66
CA GLU A 511 49.78 0.45 13.89
C GLU A 511 51.11 1.21 13.76
N HIS A 512 51.28 2.14 14.70
CA HIS A 512 52.52 2.84 14.99
C HIS A 512 53.66 1.86 15.32
N ALA A 513 54.87 2.24 14.90
CA ALA A 513 56.11 1.50 15.01
C ALA A 513 56.52 1.11 16.45
N ALA A 514 57.02 -0.13 16.62
CA ALA A 514 58.29 -0.43 17.32
C ALA A 514 58.69 -1.95 17.27
N ALA A 515 59.71 -2.24 16.45
CA ALA A 515 60.92 -3.09 16.64
C ALA A 515 60.90 -4.56 17.19
N PRO A 516 61.89 -5.41 16.81
CA PRO A 516 61.73 -6.87 16.63
C PRO A 516 62.63 -7.77 17.50
N SER A 517 62.33 -9.09 17.59
CA SER A 517 63.36 -10.14 17.76
C SER A 517 62.87 -11.55 17.38
N LYS A 518 63.48 -12.19 16.35
CA LYS A 518 64.36 -13.40 16.41
C LYS A 518 63.65 -14.72 16.79
N ALA A 519 63.80 -15.87 16.13
CA ALA A 519 64.66 -16.34 15.05
C ALA A 519 64.17 -17.71 14.51
N SER A 520 64.57 -18.00 13.26
CA SER A 520 64.96 -19.28 12.59
C SER A 520 64.38 -20.61 13.08
N THR A 521 64.00 -21.59 12.26
CA THR A 521 64.62 -22.16 11.05
C THR A 521 63.53 -23.02 10.37
N ASP A 522 63.22 -22.84 9.08
CA ASP A 522 63.89 -23.43 7.92
C ASP A 522 63.79 -24.98 7.83
N VAL A 523 63.09 -25.46 6.80
CA VAL A 523 63.57 -26.34 5.71
C VAL A 523 62.46 -27.28 5.18
N LYS A 524 62.01 -26.98 3.94
CA LYS A 524 61.90 -27.81 2.71
C LYS A 524 61.66 -29.34 2.87
N ALA A 525 60.91 -30.05 2.02
CA ALA A 525 60.39 -29.82 0.68
C ALA A 525 59.47 -31.00 0.27
N LYS A 526 58.61 -30.74 -0.74
CA LYS A 526 58.13 -31.59 -1.86
C LYS A 526 58.17 -33.12 -1.67
N VAL A 527 57.11 -33.85 -2.00
CA VAL A 527 56.72 -34.31 -3.35
C VAL A 527 55.36 -35.02 -3.16
N LYS A 528 54.23 -34.53 -3.69
CA LYS A 528 53.55 -34.80 -4.99
C LYS A 528 53.34 -36.28 -5.36
N VAL A 529 52.17 -36.52 -5.94
CA VAL A 529 51.67 -37.69 -6.70
C VAL A 529 50.71 -38.54 -5.86
N ASP A 530 49.40 -38.32 -6.03
CA ASP A 530 48.50 -39.02 -6.99
C ASP A 530 48.37 -40.50 -6.59
N THR A 531 47.20 -41.11 -6.49
CA THR A 531 46.00 -41.02 -7.31
C THR A 531 45.01 -42.03 -6.67
N SER A 532 43.71 -41.84 -6.93
CA SER A 532 42.68 -42.91 -7.06
C SER A 532 42.44 -43.81 -5.83
N ASP A 533 41.25 -44.25 -5.46
CA ASP A 533 39.94 -44.39 -6.09
C ASP A 533 39.01 -44.64 -4.88
N LYS A 534 37.86 -43.94 -4.75
CA LYS A 534 36.55 -44.33 -5.28
C LYS A 534 35.79 -45.27 -4.33
N VAL A 535 34.46 -45.05 -4.25
CA VAL A 535 33.41 -45.97 -3.74
C VAL A 535 33.33 -45.94 -2.20
N GLU A 536 32.22 -45.72 -1.49
CA GLU A 536 30.79 -45.93 -1.76
C GLU A 536 29.97 -45.22 -0.65
N THR A 537 28.84 -44.63 -1.03
CA THR A 537 27.51 -44.66 -0.35
C THR A 537 27.28 -44.18 1.09
N ARG A 538 26.08 -43.55 1.21
CA ARG A 538 25.15 -43.53 2.36
C ARG A 538 25.56 -42.60 3.51
N ASP A 539 24.67 -41.85 4.16
CA ASP A 539 23.21 -41.85 4.26
C ASP A 539 22.78 -40.43 4.70
N GLU A 540 21.54 -40.06 4.34
CA GLU A 540 20.60 -39.27 5.15
C GLU A 540 21.04 -37.92 5.77
N LEU A 541 20.59 -36.81 5.16
CA LEU A 541 19.56 -35.90 5.71
C LEU A 541 19.27 -34.74 4.75
#